data_AF-A0A521K5F2-F1
#
_entry.id   AF-A0A521K5F2-F1
#
_cell.length_a   1.000
_cell.length_b   1.000
_cell.length_c   1.000
_cell.angle_alpha   90.00
_cell.angle_beta   90.00
_cell.angle_gamma   90.00
#
_symmetry.space_group_name_H-M   'P 1'
#
loop_
_entity.id
_entity.type
_entity.pdbx_description
1 polymer ?
#
loop_
_entity_poly.entity_id
_entity_poly.type
_entity_poly.pdbx_seq_one_letter_code
_entity_poly.pdbx_strand_id
1 'polypeptide(L)'
;MGTVVGVAFLLGFGEVEAYEEVTVTDGGTLTGQVTLDGAVPKPKGYNLTTLPDPLYCGRISDGQGWRILQPFQVGPAGEFRELVVYL
;
A
#
# COMPACT_ATOMS: atom_id res chain seq x y z
N MET A 1 -19.65 -39.95 -49.09
CA MET A 1 -18.43 -40.06 -48.27
C MET A 1 -17.96 -38.65 -47.95
N GLY A 2 -18.43 -38.08 -46.84
CA GLY A 2 -18.06 -36.73 -46.41
C GLY A 2 -16.92 -36.82 -45.40
N THR A 3 -15.77 -36.23 -45.72
CA THR A 3 -14.62 -36.14 -44.82
C THR A 3 -14.86 -35.04 -43.79
N VAL A 4 -14.98 -35.41 -42.52
CA VAL A 4 -15.01 -34.46 -41.40
C VAL A 4 -13.57 -34.08 -41.08
N VAL A 5 -13.21 -32.80 -41.26
CA VAL A 5 -11.92 -32.25 -40.86
C VAL A 5 -12.05 -31.75 -39.42
N GLY A 6 -11.43 -32.45 -38.48
CA GLY A 6 -11.38 -32.03 -37.08
C GLY A 6 -10.32 -30.95 -36.86
N VAL A 7 -10.74 -29.77 -36.41
CA VAL A 7 -9.83 -28.70 -35.98
C VAL A 7 -9.35 -29.04 -34.56
N ALA A 8 -8.07 -29.40 -34.43
CA ALA A 8 -7.44 -29.59 -33.14
C ALA A 8 -7.05 -28.22 -32.54
N PHE A 9 -7.77 -27.82 -31.49
CA PHE A 9 -7.45 -26.62 -30.72
C PHE A 9 -6.28 -26.93 -29.78
N LEU A 10 -5.08 -26.44 -30.10
CA LEU A 10 -3.91 -26.56 -29.23
C LEU A 10 -4.09 -25.59 -28.06
N LEU A 11 -4.57 -26.11 -26.93
CA LEU A 11 -4.56 -25.38 -25.66
C LEU A 11 -3.11 -25.24 -25.21
N GLY A 12 -2.55 -24.04 -25.33
CA GLY A 12 -1.23 -23.71 -24.80
C GLY A 12 -1.25 -23.83 -23.28
N PHE A 13 -0.54 -24.83 -22.75
CA PHE A 13 -0.25 -24.92 -21.32
C PHE A 13 0.88 -23.95 -21.03
N GLY A 14 0.55 -22.75 -20.54
CA GLY A 14 1.53 -21.89 -19.90
C GLY A 14 1.84 -22.47 -18.53
N GLU A 15 3.07 -22.91 -18.30
CA GLU A 15 3.55 -23.26 -16.96
C GLU A 15 3.53 -22.00 -16.11
N VAL A 16 2.71 -22.02 -15.05
CA VAL A 16 2.69 -20.97 -14.04
C VAL A 16 3.63 -21.42 -12.93
N GLU A 17 4.85 -20.88 -12.95
CA GLU A 17 5.81 -21.06 -11.87
C GLU A 17 5.31 -20.31 -10.63
N ALA A 18 5.02 -21.06 -9.57
CA ALA A 18 4.71 -20.49 -8.27
C ALA A 18 6.01 -20.10 -7.57
N TYR A 19 5.95 -19.08 -6.71
CA TYR A 19 7.06 -18.78 -5.81
C TYR A 19 7.26 -19.93 -4.83
N GLU A 20 8.51 -20.39 -4.67
CA GLU A 20 8.90 -21.34 -3.65
C GLU A 20 9.36 -20.57 -2.40
N GLU A 21 8.75 -20.87 -1.26
CA GLU A 21 9.14 -20.27 0.01
C GLU A 21 10.51 -20.81 0.46
N VAL A 22 11.36 -19.94 0.96
CA VAL A 22 12.67 -20.33 1.50
C VAL A 22 12.84 -19.81 2.92
N THR A 23 13.38 -20.66 3.79
CA THR A 23 13.74 -20.25 5.15
C THR A 23 14.97 -19.37 5.12
N VAL A 24 14.86 -18.16 5.67
CA VAL A 24 15.99 -17.25 5.85
C VAL A 24 16.69 -17.58 7.17
N THR A 25 17.85 -18.23 7.11
CA THR A 25 18.59 -18.72 8.31
C THR A 25 19.45 -17.64 8.98
N ASP A 26 20.06 -16.77 8.19
CA ASP A 26 21.08 -15.81 8.66
C ASP A 26 20.60 -14.35 8.60
N GLY A 27 19.29 -14.16 8.42
CA GLY A 27 18.71 -12.84 8.17
C GLY A 27 19.10 -12.25 6.81
N GLY A 28 18.81 -10.97 6.64
CA GLY A 28 19.14 -10.23 5.42
C GLY A 28 18.86 -8.74 5.59
N THR A 29 19.42 -7.93 4.69
CA THR A 29 19.18 -6.49 4.65
C THR A 29 18.44 -6.15 3.37
N LEU A 30 17.26 -5.55 3.50
CA LEU A 30 16.56 -4.93 2.38
C LEU A 30 16.96 -3.47 2.27
N THR A 31 17.40 -3.07 1.08
CA THR A 31 17.69 -1.67 0.75
C THR A 31 16.83 -1.24 -0.42
N GLY A 32 16.27 -0.04 -0.33
CA GLY A 32 15.38 0.49 -1.34
C GLY A 32 14.71 1.78 -0.89
N GLN A 33 13.96 2.37 -1.80
CA GLN A 33 13.15 3.56 -1.52
C GLN A 33 11.67 3.17 -1.58
N VAL A 34 10.92 3.57 -0.55
CA VAL A 34 9.46 3.44 -0.54
C VAL A 34 8.86 4.75 -1.01
N THR A 35 8.08 4.71 -2.08
CA THR A 35 7.41 5.88 -2.66
C THR A 35 5.90 5.69 -2.66
N LEU A 36 5.18 6.80 -2.48
CA LEU A 36 3.73 6.83 -2.69
C LEU A 36 3.48 6.96 -4.20
N ASP A 37 2.73 6.02 -4.76
CA ASP A 37 2.31 6.11 -6.15
C ASP A 37 1.10 7.06 -6.28
N GLY A 38 1.19 8.00 -7.21
CA GLY A 38 0.21 9.06 -7.42
C GLY A 38 0.40 10.31 -6.55
N ALA A 39 -0.67 11.09 -6.40
CA ALA A 39 -0.63 12.36 -5.68
C ALA A 39 -0.66 12.16 -4.17
N VAL A 40 0.15 12.94 -3.44
CA VAL A 40 0.15 12.94 -1.97
C VAL A 40 -1.24 13.34 -1.45
N PRO A 41 -1.89 12.50 -0.62
CA PRO A 41 -3.20 12.81 -0.07
C PRO A 41 -3.19 14.10 0.74
N LYS A 42 -4.28 14.85 0.66
CA LYS A 42 -4.49 16.01 1.54
C LYS A 42 -4.65 15.53 2.99
N PRO A 43 -4.28 16.37 3.99
CA PRO A 43 -4.52 16.06 5.38
C PRO A 43 -5.97 15.68 5.66
N LYS A 44 -6.18 14.66 6.49
CA LYS A 44 -7.50 14.17 6.87
C LYS A 44 -8.06 14.98 8.03
N GLY A 45 -9.29 15.45 7.87
CA GLY A 45 -10.07 16.10 8.93
C GLY A 45 -10.87 15.08 9.74
N TYR A 46 -10.84 15.19 11.05
CA TYR A 46 -11.67 14.42 11.98
C TYR A 46 -12.56 15.37 12.78
N ASN A 47 -13.87 15.12 12.79
CA ASN A 47 -14.81 15.91 13.57
C ASN A 47 -14.75 15.49 15.05
N LEU A 48 -14.42 16.46 15.90
CA LEU A 48 -14.20 16.25 17.33
C LEU A 48 -15.50 15.99 18.12
N THR A 49 -16.67 16.29 17.54
CA THR A 49 -17.98 15.90 18.11
C THR A 49 -18.20 14.39 18.02
N THR A 50 -17.76 13.77 16.91
CA THR A 50 -17.96 12.33 16.67
C THR A 50 -16.79 11.46 17.13
N LEU A 51 -15.60 12.04 17.29
CA LEU A 51 -14.37 11.34 17.68
C LEU A 51 -13.62 12.15 18.77
N PRO A 52 -14.17 12.20 20.00
CA PRO A 52 -13.56 12.97 21.07
C PRO A 52 -12.34 12.25 21.67
N ASP A 53 -11.15 12.83 21.51
CA ASP A 53 -9.94 12.47 22.28
C ASP A 53 -9.42 13.70 23.02
N PRO A 54 -9.87 13.97 24.26
CA PRO A 54 -9.64 15.24 24.94
C PRO A 54 -8.15 15.57 25.18
N LEU A 55 -7.33 14.56 25.47
CA LEU A 55 -5.90 14.74 25.77
C LEU A 55 -5.11 15.08 24.50
N TYR A 56 -5.44 14.44 23.38
CA TYR A 56 -4.72 14.62 22.13
C TYR A 56 -5.30 15.77 21.30
N CYS A 57 -6.63 15.90 21.25
CA CYS A 57 -7.33 16.87 20.40
C CYS A 57 -7.05 18.32 20.80
N GLY A 58 -6.77 18.63 22.07
CA GLY A 58 -6.41 19.99 22.48
C GLY A 58 -5.14 20.53 21.81
N ARG A 59 -4.22 19.65 21.38
CA ARG A 59 -2.90 20.03 20.85
C ARG A 59 -2.87 20.25 19.33
N ILE A 60 -3.87 19.73 18.62
CA ILE A 60 -3.90 19.66 17.14
C ILE A 60 -5.29 20.03 16.56
N SER A 61 -6.14 20.63 17.39
CA SER A 61 -7.43 21.18 16.98
C SER A 61 -7.21 22.50 16.26
N ASP A 62 -8.02 22.76 15.23
CA ASP A 62 -8.09 24.06 14.55
C ASP A 62 -8.92 25.11 15.31
N GLY A 63 -9.46 24.74 16.48
CA GLY A 63 -10.34 25.61 17.28
C GLY A 63 -11.78 25.67 16.77
N GLN A 64 -12.11 25.01 15.66
CA GLN A 64 -13.45 24.97 15.06
C GLN A 64 -14.12 23.59 15.20
N GLY A 65 -13.55 22.71 16.02
CA GLY A 65 -14.08 21.36 16.23
C GLY A 65 -13.55 20.33 15.24
N TRP A 66 -12.46 20.64 14.52
CA TRP A 66 -11.80 19.68 13.64
C TRP A 66 -10.35 19.43 14.07
N ARG A 67 -9.94 18.17 13.90
CA ARG A 67 -8.53 17.77 13.96
C ARG A 67 -8.05 17.53 12.54
N ILE A 68 -6.97 18.20 12.15
CA ILE A 68 -6.29 17.96 10.88
C ILE A 68 -5.10 17.04 11.13
N LEU A 69 -5.05 15.91 10.44
CA LEU A 69 -3.98 14.92 10.55
C LEU A 69 -3.37 14.69 9.17
N GLN A 70 -2.07 14.93 9.04
CA GLN A 70 -1.33 14.44 7.89
C GLN A 70 -0.88 13.00 8.15
N PRO A 71 -1.42 11.99 7.47
CA PRO A 71 -1.13 10.58 7.77
C PRO A 71 0.25 10.14 7.29
N PHE A 72 0.80 10.80 6.27
CA PHE A 72 2.06 10.43 5.64
C PHE A 72 3.05 11.59 5.66
N GLN A 73 4.26 11.33 6.14
CA GLN A 73 5.38 12.23 5.94
C GLN A 73 6.05 11.87 4.61
N VAL A 74 5.87 12.74 3.62
CA VAL A 74 6.30 12.51 2.24
C VAL A 74 7.18 13.67 1.82
N GLY A 75 8.32 13.37 1.19
CA GLY A 75 9.17 14.41 0.63
C GLY A 75 8.78 14.81 -0.80
N PRO A 76 9.57 15.70 -1.43
CA PRO A 76 9.19 16.34 -2.69
C PRO A 76 9.07 15.38 -3.88
N ALA A 77 9.67 14.19 -3.81
CA ALA A 77 9.62 13.17 -4.86
C ALA A 77 8.62 12.04 -4.54
N GLY A 78 7.77 12.19 -3.52
CA GLY A 78 6.84 11.14 -3.11
C GLY A 78 7.46 10.10 -2.17
N GLU A 79 8.70 10.32 -1.70
CA GLU A 79 9.38 9.37 -0.83
C GLU A 79 8.82 9.40 0.59
N PHE A 80 8.50 8.22 1.13
CA PHE A 80 8.10 8.09 2.52
C PHE A 80 9.27 8.36 3.46
N ARG A 81 8.97 9.00 4.58
CA ARG A 81 9.91 9.25 5.68
C ARG A 81 9.41 8.57 6.94
N GLU A 82 10.34 8.11 7.78
CA GLU A 82 10.05 7.56 9.11
C GLU A 82 9.11 6.32 9.09
N LEU A 83 9.30 5.44 8.10
CA LEU A 83 8.49 4.23 7.94
C LEU A 83 9.13 3.01 8.60
N VAL A 84 8.30 2.02 8.96
CA VAL A 84 8.71 0.69 9.43
C VAL A 84 8.23 -0.33 8.41
N VAL A 85 9.13 -1.18 7.93
CA VAL A 85 8.80 -2.31 7.04
C VAL A 85 8.66 -3.57 7.89
N TYR A 86 7.56 -4.30 7.71
CA TYR A 86 7.34 -5.61 8.32
C TYR A 86 7.36 -6.66 7.19
N LEU A 87 8.12 -7.73 7.39
CA LEU A 87 8.34 -8.81 6.42
C LEU A 87 7.79 -10.12 6.96
#